data_AF-G9K694-F1
#
_entry.id   AF-G9K694-F1
#
_cell.length_a   1.000
_cell.length_b   1.000
_cell.length_c   1.000
_cell.angle_alpha   90.00
_cell.angle_beta   90.00
_cell.angle_gamma   90.00
#
_symmetry.space_group_name_H-M   'P 1'
#
loop_
_entity.id
_entity.type
_entity.pdbx_description
1 polymer ?
#
loop_
_entity_poly.entity_id
_entity_poly.type
_entity_poly.pdbx_seq_one_letter_code
_entity_poly.pdbx_strand_id
1 'polypeptide(L)' 'IHFVAGAPRANYTGQIVLYSVDENGNVTVIQAHRGDQIGSYFGSVLCSVDVNKDTITDVLLVGAPMYMNDLKKEE' A
#
# COMPACT_ATOMS: atom_id res chain seq x y z
N ILE A 1 7.90 -14.93 -6.14
CA ILE A 1 7.94 -13.46 -6.45
C ILE A 1 6.99 -12.75 -5.51
N HIS A 2 7.34 -11.54 -5.03
CA HIS A 2 6.46 -10.73 -4.18
C HIS A 2 5.77 -9.64 -4.98
N PHE A 3 4.51 -9.39 -4.64
CA PHE A 3 3.69 -8.34 -5.23
C PHE A 3 2.93 -7.60 -4.13
N VAL A 4 2.62 -6.33 -4.41
CA VAL A 4 1.79 -5.52 -3.55
C VAL A 4 0.63 -4.97 -4.37
N ALA A 5 -0.58 -5.11 -3.85
CA ALA A 5 -1.78 -4.51 -4.42
C ALA A 5 -2.39 -3.50 -3.45
N GLY A 6 -2.92 -2.43 -4.01
CA GLY A 6 -3.65 -1.41 -3.29
C GLY A 6 -5.16 -1.59 -3.43
N ALA A 7 -5.89 -1.41 -2.33
CA ALA A 7 -7.35 -1.42 -2.27
C ALA A 7 -7.86 -0.13 -1.59
N PRO A 8 -7.77 1.03 -2.27
CA PRO A 8 -7.97 2.34 -1.63
C PRO A 8 -9.39 2.61 -1.11
N ARG A 9 -10.37 1.80 -1.49
CA ARG A 9 -11.76 1.87 -1.00
C ARG A 9 -12.11 0.80 0.04
N ALA A 10 -11.17 -0.09 0.37
CA ALA A 10 -11.41 -1.17 1.32
C ALA A 10 -11.72 -0.60 2.71
N ASN A 11 -12.82 -1.06 3.30
CA ASN A 11 -13.26 -0.70 4.65
C ASN A 11 -13.25 0.82 4.92
N TYR A 12 -13.59 1.59 3.87
CA TYR A 12 -13.66 3.06 3.84
C TYR A 12 -12.37 3.83 4.10
N THR A 13 -11.31 3.18 4.60
CA THR A 13 -10.03 3.81 4.94
C THR A 13 -8.93 3.51 3.93
N GLY A 14 -9.08 2.44 3.15
CA GLY A 14 -8.06 1.93 2.24
C GLY A 14 -7.18 0.83 2.87
N GLN A 15 -6.47 0.09 2.02
CA GLN A 15 -5.65 -1.04 2.43
C GLN A 15 -4.57 -1.34 1.37
N ILE A 16 -3.47 -1.95 1.80
CA ILE A 16 -2.53 -2.66 0.93
C ILE A 16 -2.48 -4.14 1.30
N VAL A 17 -2.17 -5.00 0.32
CA VAL A 17 -1.98 -6.43 0.51
C VAL A 17 -0.67 -6.84 -0.14
N LEU A 18 0.23 -7.43 0.65
CA LEU A 18 1.47 -8.08 0.21
C LEU A 18 1.20 -9.57 0.05
N TYR A 19 1.54 -10.11 -1.12
CA TYR A 19 1.37 -11.52 -1.42
C TYR A 19 2.58 -12.06 -2.17
N SER A 20 2.84 -13.36 -1.98
CA SER A 20 3.77 -14.12 -2.80
C SER A 20 3.02 -14.95 -3.82
N VAL A 21 3.65 -15.11 -4.98
CA VAL A 21 3.26 -16.09 -5.99
C VAL A 21 4.41 -17.10 -6.13
N ASP A 22 4.08 -18.38 -5.97
CA ASP A 22 5.01 -19.50 -6.16
C ASP A 22 5.14 -19.88 -7.65
N GLU A 23 6.00 -20.86 -7.95
CA GLU A 23 6.25 -21.32 -9.33
C GLU A 23 5.02 -21.97 -9.99
N ASN A 24 4.07 -22.46 -9.19
CA ASN A 24 2.84 -23.07 -9.67
C ASN A 24 1.70 -22.04 -9.82
N GLY A 25 1.96 -20.76 -9.51
CA GLY A 25 0.96 -19.70 -9.55
C GLY A 25 0.07 -19.62 -8.31
N ASN A 26 0.37 -20.35 -7.23
CA ASN A 26 -0.40 -20.24 -6.00
C ASN A 26 -0.10 -18.91 -5.32
N VAL A 27 -1.17 -18.22 -4.92
CA VAL A 27 -1.10 -16.93 -4.24
C VAL A 27 -1.22 -17.14 -2.73
N THR A 28 -0.23 -16.65 -1.99
CA THR A 28 -0.27 -16.62 -0.52
C THR A 28 -0.23 -15.18 -0.05
N VAL A 29 -1.25 -14.77 0.72
CA VAL A 29 -1.25 -13.46 1.38
C VAL A 29 -0.27 -13.50 2.54
N ILE A 30 0.74 -12.64 2.49
CA ILE A 30 1.77 -12.51 3.53
C ILE A 30 1.29 -11.54 4.60
N GLN A 31 0.79 -10.38 4.16
CA GLN A 31 0.36 -9.32 5.06
C GLN A 31 -0.70 -8.45 4.39
N ALA A 32 -1.62 -7.93 5.18
CA ALA A 32 -2.49 -6.84 4.77
C ALA A 32 -2.38 -5.71 5.79
N HIS A 33 -2.32 -4.47 5.31
CA HIS A 33 -2.20 -3.29 6.17
C HIS A 33 -3.26 -2.27 5.80
N ARG A 34 -4.12 -1.93 6.77
CA ARG A 34 -5.25 -1.03 6.60
C ARG A 34 -4.81 0.40 6.89
N GLY A 35 -5.31 1.37 6.11
CA GLY A 35 -5.13 2.79 6.42
C GLY A 35 -5.98 3.22 7.61
N ASP A 36 -5.56 4.29 8.28
CA ASP A 36 -6.15 4.72 9.56
C ASP A 36 -7.38 5.64 9.37
N GLN A 37 -7.34 6.55 8.40
CA GLN A 37 -8.36 7.58 8.23
C GLN A 37 -9.36 7.23 7.13
N ILE A 38 -10.66 7.37 7.43
CA ILE A 38 -11.76 7.20 6.47
C ILE A 38 -11.60 8.21 5.33
N GLY A 39 -11.82 7.77 4.10
CA GLY A 39 -11.76 8.60 2.91
C GLY A 39 -10.35 8.95 2.45
N SER A 40 -9.31 8.59 3.20
CA SER A 40 -7.92 8.98 2.90
C SER A 40 -7.35 8.38 1.60
N TYR A 41 -8.03 7.35 1.07
CA TYR A 41 -7.64 6.67 -0.17
C TYR A 41 -6.26 5.98 -0.05
N PHE A 42 -5.91 5.51 1.16
CA PHE A 42 -4.66 4.81 1.46
C PHE A 42 -4.49 3.57 0.59
N GLY A 43 -3.34 3.46 -0.06
CA GLY A 43 -3.04 2.37 -1.01
C GLY A 43 -3.43 2.67 -2.45
N SER A 44 -3.79 3.91 -2.80
CA SER A 44 -4.12 4.28 -4.18
C SER A 44 -2.92 4.43 -5.11
N VAL A 45 -1.74 4.67 -4.55
CA VAL A 45 -0.46 4.77 -5.25
C VAL A 45 0.57 3.99 -4.45
N LEU A 46 1.41 3.21 -5.14
CA LEU A 46 2.45 2.37 -4.54
C LEU A 46 3.76 2.60 -5.27
N CYS A 47 4.87 2.64 -4.52
CA CYS A 47 6.22 2.73 -5.09
C CYS A 47 7.21 1.92 -4.26
N SER A 48 7.83 0.92 -4.87
CA SER A 48 8.96 0.19 -4.30
C SER A 48 10.24 0.99 -4.52
N VAL A 49 11.02 1.17 -3.45
CA VAL A 49 12.29 1.90 -3.48
C VAL A 49 13.39 0.99 -2.95
N ASP A 50 14.39 0.76 -3.80
CA ASP A 50 15.69 0.22 -3.42
C ASP A 50 16.62 1.42 -3.14
N VAL A 51 16.88 1.66 -1.85
CA VAL A 51 17.62 2.84 -1.36
C VAL A 51 19.11 2.58 -1.46
N ASN A 52 19.54 1.36 -1.13
CA ASN A 52 20.94 0.98 -1.03
C ASN A 52 21.54 0.44 -2.36
N LYS A 53 20.69 0.18 -3.37
CA LYS A 53 20.98 -0.36 -4.71
C LYS A 53 21.49 -1.80 -4.72
N ASP A 54 21.04 -2.63 -3.78
CA ASP A 54 21.37 -4.06 -3.71
C ASP A 54 20.39 -4.96 -4.48
N THR A 55 19.45 -4.37 -5.22
CA THR A 55 18.37 -5.01 -5.99
C THR A 55 17.22 -5.57 -5.15
N ILE A 56 17.26 -5.41 -3.83
CA ILE A 56 16.17 -5.72 -2.91
C ILE A 56 15.42 -4.43 -2.57
N THR A 57 14.09 -4.51 -2.53
CA THR A 57 13.29 -3.36 -2.10
C THR A 57 13.43 -3.17 -0.60
N ASP A 58 14.01 -2.03 -0.19
CA ASP A 58 14.15 -1.65 1.22
C ASP A 58 12.83 -1.06 1.77
N VAL A 59 12.18 -0.22 0.97
CA VAL A 59 11.02 0.57 1.42
C VAL A 59 9.89 0.52 0.40
N LEU A 60 8.66 0.31 0.88
CA LEU A 60 7.44 0.51 0.12
C LEU A 60 6.80 1.83 0.55
N LEU A 61 6.69 2.78 -0.38
CA LEU A 61 5.92 4.00 -0.19
C LEU A 61 4.47 3.77 -0.57
N VAL A 62 3.55 4.20 0.30
CA VAL A 62 2.11 4.05 0.12
C VAL A 62 1.44 5.42 0.18
N GLY A 63 0.72 5.78 -0.89
CA GLY A 63 0.00 7.03 -0.97
C GLY A 63 -1.37 6.98 -0.29
N ALA A 64 -1.69 8.03 0.47
CA ALA A 64 -3.03 8.36 0.97
C ALA A 64 -3.35 9.83 0.60
N PRO A 65 -3.61 10.11 -0.69
CA PRO A 65 -3.65 11.48 -1.20
C PRO A 65 -4.76 12.33 -0.59
N MET A 66 -5.85 11.69 -0.17
CA MET A 66 -7.00 12.34 0.47
C MET A 66 -6.88 12.35 2.01
N TYR A 67 -5.71 12.03 2.56
CA TYR A 67 -5.50 12.17 3.99
C TYR A 67 -5.54 13.65 4.38
N MET A 68 -6.40 13.96 5.33
CA MET A 68 -6.66 15.30 5.85
C MET A 68 -6.03 15.46 7.23
N ASN A 69 -5.43 16.61 7.47
CA ASN A 69 -4.95 17.04 8.78
C ASN A 69 -5.38 18.49 9.00
N ASP A 70 -5.07 19.08 10.16
CA ASP A 70 -5.49 20.46 10.46
C ASP A 70 -4.97 21.51 9.46
N LEU A 71 -3.91 21.19 8.70
CA LEU A 71 -3.33 22.06 7.67
C LEU A 71 -4.02 21.89 6.30
N LYS A 72 -4.73 20.79 6.08
CA LYS A 72 -5.55 20.51 4.91
C LYS A 72 -7.00 20.45 5.36
N LYS A 73 -7.64 21.61 5.48
CA LYS A 73 -9.11 21.68 5.54
C LYS A 73 -9.64 21.91 4.14
N GLU A 74 -10.65 21.15 3.75
CA GLU A 74 -11.53 21.54 2.64
C GLU A 74 -12.34 22.74 3.14
N GLU A 75 -12.24 23.87 2.43
CA GLU A 75 -13.07 25.06 2.63
C GLU A 75 -14.47 24.87 2.01
#